data_AF-A0A3S4FQX9-F1
#
_entry.id   AF-A0A3S4FQX9-F1
#
_cell.length_a   1.000
_cell.length_b   1.000
_cell.length_c   1.000
_cell.angle_alpha   90.00
_cell.angle_beta   90.00
_cell.angle_gamma   90.00
#
_symmetry.space_group_name_H-M   'P 1'
#
loop_
_entity.id
_entity.type
_entity.pdbx_description
1 polymer ?
#
loop_
_entity_poly.entity_id
_entity_poly.type
_entity_poly.pdbx_seq_one_letter_code
_entity_poly.pdbx_strand_id
1 'polypeptide(L)'
;MTNTAYEPSQDFCSKILGKLGVTTSWFDPLIGADITQHIQPNTKVVFLESPGSITMEVHDIPTIVSAVRRVAPDAVIMIDNTWAAGVLFKALEFDIDISIQAGTKYLIGHSDAMVGTAVANARCWEQLRENAYLMGQMLDADTAYMTSRGLRTLGVRLRQHQESSLKIAAWLANHSQVARVNHPALPGSKGHAFWKRDFTGSSGLFSFVLNKKLTEAELSAYLDNFSLFSMAYSWGGYESLIIANQPEQIAAIRPAGGVDFTGTLVRVHIGLESVDDLIADLAAGFARIV
;
A
#
# COMPACT_ATOMS: atom_id res chain seq x y z
N MET A 1 14.88 -3.07 -3.10
CA MET A 1 13.54 -2.55 -2.77
C MET A 1 12.51 -3.57 -3.26
N THR A 2 11.37 -3.76 -2.58
CA THR A 2 10.32 -4.61 -3.14
C THR A 2 9.81 -4.05 -4.47
N ASN A 3 9.55 -4.91 -5.46
CA ASN A 3 9.03 -4.50 -6.77
C ASN A 3 7.59 -3.94 -6.71
N THR A 4 6.89 -4.14 -5.58
CA THR A 4 5.54 -3.63 -5.31
C THR A 4 5.54 -2.31 -4.56
N ALA A 5 6.70 -1.67 -4.40
CA ALA A 5 6.77 -0.35 -3.77
C ALA A 5 6.01 0.69 -4.60
N TYR A 6 5.51 1.72 -3.94
CA TYR A 6 4.87 2.86 -4.59
C TYR A 6 5.76 3.43 -5.72
N GLU A 7 5.19 3.69 -6.88
CA GLU A 7 5.93 4.03 -8.11
C GLU A 7 6.90 5.22 -7.92
N PRO A 8 6.50 6.36 -7.31
CA PRO A 8 7.43 7.43 -6.97
C PRO A 8 8.63 7.02 -6.10
N SER A 9 8.47 6.02 -5.22
CA SER A 9 9.58 5.46 -4.44
C SER A 9 10.56 4.70 -5.35
N GLN A 10 10.04 3.95 -6.33
CA GLN A 10 10.86 3.29 -7.36
C GLN A 10 11.57 4.31 -8.27
N ASP A 11 10.85 5.36 -8.66
CA ASP A 11 11.36 6.44 -9.50
C ASP A 11 12.47 7.24 -8.80
N PHE A 12 12.33 7.52 -7.51
CA PHE A 12 13.39 8.15 -6.72
C PHE A 12 14.67 7.30 -6.77
N CYS A 13 14.56 5.99 -6.57
CA CYS A 13 15.68 5.08 -6.66
C CYS A 13 16.30 5.01 -8.06
N SER A 14 15.50 4.90 -9.12
CA SER A 14 16.00 4.71 -10.48
C SER A 14 16.47 6.01 -11.15
N LYS A 15 15.79 7.15 -10.90
CA LYS A 15 16.03 8.43 -11.57
C LYS A 15 16.89 9.40 -10.76
N ILE A 16 16.83 9.36 -9.43
CA ILE A 16 17.61 10.27 -8.56
C ILE A 16 18.84 9.57 -8.01
N LEU A 17 18.66 8.47 -7.27
CA LEU A 17 19.78 7.75 -6.64
C LEU A 17 20.79 7.21 -7.67
N GLY A 18 20.32 6.75 -8.84
CA GLY A 18 21.18 6.33 -9.94
C GLY A 18 22.14 7.41 -10.43
N LYS A 19 21.73 8.69 -10.42
CA LYS A 19 22.61 9.83 -10.78
C LYS A 19 23.64 10.15 -9.70
N LEU A 20 23.40 9.67 -8.48
CA LEU A 20 24.27 9.86 -7.30
C LEU A 20 25.16 8.63 -7.04
N GLY A 21 25.27 7.70 -8.01
CA GLY A 21 26.12 6.52 -7.90
C GLY A 21 25.57 5.41 -6.99
N VAL A 22 24.29 5.47 -6.63
CA VAL A 22 23.62 4.44 -5.82
C VAL A 22 22.80 3.53 -6.73
N THR A 23 23.14 2.24 -6.76
CA THR A 23 22.42 1.23 -7.54
C THR A 23 21.19 0.71 -6.79
N THR A 24 20.15 0.30 -7.52
CA THR A 24 18.93 -0.29 -6.94
C THR A 24 18.58 -1.59 -7.68
N SER A 25 18.28 -2.63 -6.90
CA SER A 25 17.69 -3.89 -7.38
C SER A 25 16.35 -4.16 -6.69
N TRP A 26 15.57 -5.06 -7.31
CA TRP A 26 14.18 -5.33 -6.94
C TRP A 26 13.99 -6.78 -6.50
N PHE A 27 13.03 -7.03 -5.60
CA PHE A 27 12.66 -8.38 -5.18
C PHE A 27 11.14 -8.55 -5.12
N ASP A 28 10.67 -9.78 -5.31
CA ASP A 28 9.26 -10.17 -5.23
C ASP A 28 8.73 -10.05 -3.78
N PRO A 29 7.48 -9.59 -3.56
CA PRO A 29 6.93 -9.41 -2.21
C PRO A 29 6.81 -10.71 -1.41
N LEU A 30 6.77 -11.86 -2.07
CA LEU A 30 6.67 -13.18 -1.45
C LEU A 30 8.01 -13.92 -1.37
N ILE A 31 9.14 -13.22 -1.60
CA ILE A 31 10.48 -13.81 -1.64
C ILE A 31 10.90 -14.49 -0.31
N GLY A 32 10.35 -14.05 0.83
CA GLY A 32 10.66 -14.61 2.14
C GLY A 32 12.16 -14.69 2.42
N ALA A 33 12.65 -15.88 2.77
CA ALA A 33 14.05 -16.10 3.14
C ALA A 33 15.02 -15.97 1.95
N ASP A 34 14.54 -16.16 0.72
CA ASP A 34 15.35 -16.09 -0.50
C ASP A 34 15.78 -14.66 -0.83
N ILE A 35 15.35 -13.67 -0.06
CA ILE A 35 15.84 -12.29 -0.19
C ILE A 35 17.36 -12.20 -0.11
N THR A 36 18.03 -13.14 0.58
CA THR A 36 19.50 -13.20 0.65
C THR A 36 20.16 -13.31 -0.71
N GLN A 37 19.47 -13.86 -1.72
CA GLN A 37 19.96 -13.96 -3.11
C GLN A 37 20.11 -12.57 -3.77
N HIS A 38 19.39 -11.56 -3.25
CA HIS A 38 19.44 -10.18 -3.75
C HIS A 38 20.36 -9.26 -2.93
N ILE A 39 20.90 -9.75 -1.81
CA ILE A 39 21.82 -8.98 -0.96
C ILE A 39 23.22 -9.00 -1.58
N GLN A 40 23.82 -7.82 -1.67
CA GLN A 40 25.17 -7.59 -2.20
C GLN A 40 26.08 -7.06 -1.08
N PRO A 41 27.41 -7.17 -1.22
CA PRO A 41 28.35 -6.63 -0.23
C PRO A 41 28.17 -5.14 0.09
N ASN A 42 27.63 -4.37 -0.87
CA ASN A 42 27.33 -2.94 -0.74
C ASN A 42 25.85 -2.64 -0.45
N THR A 43 25.00 -3.64 -0.18
CA THR A 43 23.59 -3.39 0.20
C THR A 43 23.54 -2.61 1.51
N LYS A 44 23.01 -1.37 1.45
CA LYS A 44 22.84 -0.49 2.61
C LYS A 44 21.41 -0.39 3.13
N VAL A 45 20.43 -0.51 2.24
CA VAL A 45 19.02 -0.36 2.58
C VAL A 45 18.22 -1.51 1.99
N VAL A 46 17.38 -2.14 2.81
CA VAL A 46 16.31 -3.03 2.37
C VAL A 46 14.99 -2.30 2.60
N PHE A 47 14.33 -1.91 1.51
CA PHE A 47 13.07 -1.16 1.55
C PHE A 47 11.88 -2.08 1.25
N LEU A 48 10.98 -2.18 2.23
CA LEU A 48 9.77 -2.99 2.24
C LEU A 48 8.53 -2.09 2.06
N GLU A 49 7.44 -2.67 1.61
CA GLU A 49 6.11 -2.05 1.57
C GLU A 49 5.10 -3.17 1.62
N SER A 50 4.32 -3.24 2.70
CA SER A 50 3.42 -4.35 2.98
C SER A 50 2.13 -3.84 3.64
N PRO A 51 0.96 -4.00 2.99
CA PRO A 51 0.74 -4.58 1.68
C PRO A 51 1.34 -3.76 0.52
N GLY A 52 1.68 -4.42 -0.59
CA GLY A 52 2.24 -3.79 -1.78
C GLY A 52 1.29 -2.83 -2.48
N SER A 53 1.83 -1.76 -3.06
CA SER A 53 1.05 -0.74 -3.76
C SER A 53 0.21 -1.33 -4.90
N ILE A 54 -1.09 -1.04 -4.89
CA ILE A 54 -2.10 -1.43 -5.89
C ILE A 54 -2.46 -2.92 -5.86
N THR A 55 -1.48 -3.83 -5.85
CA THR A 55 -1.68 -5.29 -5.97
C THR A 55 -1.80 -6.03 -4.63
N MET A 56 -1.50 -5.35 -3.51
CA MET A 56 -1.86 -5.72 -2.14
C MET A 56 -1.19 -6.98 -1.57
N GLU A 57 -0.06 -7.42 -2.13
CA GLU A 57 0.69 -8.55 -1.59
C GLU A 57 1.27 -8.23 -0.21
N VAL A 58 1.17 -9.18 0.72
CA VAL A 58 1.72 -9.04 2.08
C VAL A 58 3.00 -9.84 2.21
N HIS A 59 4.06 -9.19 2.70
CA HIS A 59 5.37 -9.81 2.92
C HIS A 59 5.37 -10.75 4.14
N ASP A 60 6.22 -11.77 4.12
CA ASP A 60 6.62 -12.51 5.33
C ASP A 60 7.73 -11.75 6.07
N ILE A 61 7.34 -10.71 6.81
CA ILE A 61 8.28 -9.76 7.43
C ILE A 61 9.26 -10.45 8.39
N PRO A 62 8.85 -11.29 9.37
CA PRO A 62 9.78 -11.98 10.26
C PRO A 62 10.86 -12.76 9.50
N THR A 63 10.47 -13.48 8.44
CA THR A 63 11.38 -14.30 7.65
C THR A 63 12.37 -13.41 6.87
N ILE A 64 11.88 -12.35 6.22
CA ILE A 64 12.72 -11.40 5.49
C ILE A 64 13.73 -10.73 6.44
N VAL A 65 13.27 -10.19 7.57
CA VAL A 65 14.12 -9.47 8.51
C VAL A 65 15.20 -10.39 9.08
N SER A 66 14.83 -11.59 9.53
CA SER A 66 15.80 -12.59 10.02
C SER A 66 16.85 -12.95 8.94
N ALA A 67 16.41 -13.16 7.71
CA ALA A 67 17.30 -13.49 6.60
C ALA A 67 18.28 -12.35 6.27
N VAL A 68 17.81 -11.10 6.23
CA VAL A 68 18.65 -9.91 6.02
C VAL A 68 19.65 -9.75 7.15
N ARG A 69 19.22 -9.80 8.41
CA ARG A 69 20.09 -9.61 9.58
C ARG A 69 21.22 -10.64 9.64
N ARG A 70 20.98 -11.87 9.17
CA ARG A 70 22.01 -12.93 9.12
C ARG A 70 23.16 -12.61 8.15
N VAL A 71 22.88 -11.96 7.02
CA VAL A 71 23.87 -11.77 5.94
C VAL A 71 24.36 -10.33 5.79
N ALA A 72 23.56 -9.36 6.24
CA ALA A 72 23.85 -7.93 6.24
C ALA A 72 23.27 -7.28 7.50
N PRO A 73 23.78 -7.61 8.71
CA PRO A 73 23.25 -7.10 9.98
C PRO A 73 23.20 -5.57 10.03
N ASP A 74 24.16 -4.92 9.34
CA ASP A 74 24.27 -3.47 9.29
C ASP A 74 23.33 -2.78 8.28
N ALA A 75 22.61 -3.53 7.45
CA ALA A 75 21.64 -2.94 6.53
C ALA A 75 20.50 -2.26 7.31
N VAL A 76 20.11 -1.07 6.87
CA VAL A 76 18.94 -0.37 7.40
C VAL A 76 17.70 -0.96 6.72
N ILE A 77 16.83 -1.55 7.51
CA ILE A 77 15.56 -2.08 7.01
C ILE A 77 14.50 -0.99 7.19
N MET A 78 13.88 -0.58 6.10
CA MET A 78 12.81 0.42 6.10
C MET A 78 11.53 -0.23 5.60
N ILE A 79 10.38 0.24 6.08
CA ILE A 79 9.08 -0.15 5.55
C ILE A 79 8.20 1.07 5.32
N ASP A 80 7.58 1.17 4.14
CA ASP A 80 6.39 1.98 3.96
C ASP A 80 5.20 1.26 4.61
N ASN A 81 4.75 1.81 5.72
CA ASN A 81 3.70 1.28 6.60
C ASN A 81 2.39 2.07 6.47
N THR A 82 2.21 2.81 5.37
CA THR A 82 1.08 3.73 5.17
C THR A 82 -0.26 3.00 5.26
N TRP A 83 -0.38 1.81 4.65
CA TRP A 83 -1.64 1.06 4.63
C TRP A 83 -2.08 0.61 6.02
N ALA A 84 -1.12 0.26 6.90
CA ALA A 84 -1.38 -0.16 8.26
C ALA A 84 -1.51 1.03 9.24
N ALA A 85 -1.39 2.27 8.74
CA ALA A 85 -1.38 3.51 9.51
C ALA A 85 -0.36 3.51 10.68
N GLY A 86 0.71 2.72 10.57
CA GLY A 86 1.71 2.53 11.62
C GLY A 86 1.20 1.86 12.91
N VAL A 87 -0.07 1.48 12.96
CA VAL A 87 -0.72 0.96 14.18
C VAL A 87 -1.25 -0.46 14.03
N LEU A 88 -1.67 -0.85 12.82
CA LEU A 88 -2.15 -2.20 12.53
C LEU A 88 -1.00 -3.18 12.31
N PHE A 89 0.20 -2.68 12.00
CA PHE A 89 1.45 -3.43 11.94
C PHE A 89 2.55 -2.64 12.64
N LYS A 90 3.08 -3.19 13.74
CA LYS A 90 4.06 -2.53 14.62
C LYS A 90 5.48 -2.76 14.11
N ALA A 91 5.82 -2.17 12.97
CA ALA A 91 7.07 -2.42 12.25
C ALA A 91 8.35 -2.47 13.11
N LEU A 92 8.53 -1.54 14.05
CA LEU A 92 9.73 -1.50 14.89
C LEU A 92 9.83 -2.68 15.89
N GLU A 93 8.71 -3.32 16.23
CA GLU A 93 8.69 -4.56 17.04
C GLU A 93 9.14 -5.78 16.23
N PHE A 94 9.17 -5.67 14.90
CA PHE A 94 9.66 -6.68 13.97
C PHE A 94 11.10 -6.42 13.51
N ASP A 95 11.89 -5.68 14.31
CA ASP A 95 13.30 -5.35 14.06
C ASP A 95 13.56 -4.57 12.73
N ILE A 96 12.51 -3.90 12.23
CA ILE A 96 12.64 -2.90 11.17
C ILE A 96 13.17 -1.60 11.80
N ASP A 97 14.09 -0.92 11.13
CA ASP A 97 14.75 0.26 11.68
C ASP A 97 13.91 1.54 11.54
N ILE A 98 13.18 1.69 10.43
CA ILE A 98 12.40 2.89 10.11
C ILE A 98 11.02 2.51 9.54
N SER A 99 9.96 2.97 10.21
CA SER A 99 8.57 2.88 9.73
C SER A 99 8.17 4.21 9.11
N ILE A 100 8.00 4.22 7.79
CA ILE A 100 7.63 5.39 6.99
C ILE A 100 6.11 5.38 6.76
N GLN A 101 5.48 6.55 6.71
CA GLN A 101 4.09 6.67 6.27
C GLN A 101 3.89 7.96 5.46
N ALA A 102 3.10 7.86 4.40
CA ALA A 102 2.34 8.99 3.89
C ALA A 102 1.15 9.25 4.84
N GLY A 103 1.39 10.01 5.92
CA GLY A 103 0.34 10.39 6.87
C GLY A 103 -0.78 11.23 6.24
N THR A 104 -0.58 11.75 5.01
CA THR A 104 -1.62 12.22 4.09
C THR A 104 -2.85 11.31 4.01
N LYS A 105 -2.66 10.00 4.19
CA LYS A 105 -3.72 8.97 4.10
C LYS A 105 -4.47 8.84 5.42
N TYR A 106 -4.38 7.69 6.09
CA TYR A 106 -5.20 7.40 7.27
C TYR A 106 -4.90 8.28 8.49
N LEU A 107 -3.68 8.81 8.65
CA LEU A 107 -3.34 9.64 9.83
C LEU A 107 -4.10 10.96 9.80
N ILE A 108 -4.01 11.71 8.69
CA ILE A 108 -4.87 12.87 8.43
C ILE A 108 -6.32 12.40 8.37
N GLY A 109 -6.66 11.48 7.47
CA GLY A 109 -7.96 10.81 7.44
C GLY A 109 -9.10 11.60 6.81
N HIS A 110 -8.83 12.79 6.26
CA HIS A 110 -9.86 13.73 5.77
C HIS A 110 -9.54 14.33 4.38
N SER A 111 -8.53 13.81 3.69
CA SER A 111 -8.20 14.20 2.31
C SER A 111 -7.87 15.69 2.09
N ASP A 112 -7.42 16.38 3.13
CA ASP A 112 -7.31 17.85 3.18
C ASP A 112 -5.89 18.36 3.52
N ALA A 113 -4.93 17.49 3.82
CA ALA A 113 -3.55 17.87 4.09
C ALA A 113 -2.55 16.76 3.72
N MET A 114 -1.29 17.15 3.51
CA MET A 114 -0.21 16.23 3.12
C MET A 114 0.90 16.20 4.16
N VAL A 115 1.29 15.00 4.58
CA VAL A 115 2.37 14.81 5.56
C VAL A 115 3.10 13.50 5.32
N GLY A 116 4.43 13.53 5.43
CA GLY A 116 5.29 12.35 5.52
C GLY A 116 5.78 12.18 6.96
N THR A 117 5.84 10.93 7.44
CA THR A 117 6.44 10.61 8.74
C THR A 117 7.41 9.46 8.60
N ALA A 118 8.50 9.46 9.38
CA ALA A 118 9.45 8.36 9.46
C ALA A 118 9.83 8.15 10.93
N VAL A 119 9.23 7.13 11.56
CA VAL A 119 9.51 6.78 12.95
C VAL A 119 10.66 5.79 12.97
N ALA A 120 11.79 6.17 13.57
CA ALA A 120 13.01 5.38 13.60
C ALA A 120 13.29 4.83 15.00
N ASN A 121 13.97 3.68 15.06
CA ASN A 121 14.59 3.20 16.29
C ASN A 121 15.78 4.11 16.70
N ALA A 122 16.30 3.90 17.92
CA ALA A 122 17.41 4.71 18.44
C ALA A 122 18.67 4.63 17.58
N ARG A 123 18.91 3.48 16.94
CA ARG A 123 20.07 3.24 16.06
C ARG A 123 20.08 4.17 14.85
N CYS A 124 18.93 4.41 14.23
CA CYS A 124 18.83 5.18 12.99
C CYS A 124 18.37 6.63 13.19
N TRP A 125 17.85 6.98 14.36
CA TRP A 125 17.18 8.27 14.58
C TRP A 125 18.11 9.47 14.35
N GLU A 126 19.29 9.51 14.94
CA GLU A 126 20.18 10.67 14.82
C GLU A 126 20.57 10.94 13.37
N GLN A 127 21.04 9.91 12.66
CA GLN A 127 21.42 10.03 11.25
C GLN A 127 20.24 10.44 10.37
N LEU A 128 19.04 9.89 10.61
CA LEU A 128 17.83 10.25 9.87
C LEU A 128 17.47 11.73 10.12
N ARG A 129 17.45 12.16 11.39
CA ARG A 129 17.07 13.51 11.80
C ARG A 129 18.02 14.56 11.21
N GLU A 130 19.32 14.39 11.43
CA GLU A 130 20.32 15.38 11.02
C GLU A 130 20.42 15.49 9.49
N ASN A 131 20.41 14.37 8.77
CA ASN A 131 20.48 14.42 7.30
C ASN A 131 19.19 14.97 6.68
N ALA A 132 18.01 14.66 7.24
CA ALA A 132 16.76 15.26 6.78
C ALA A 132 16.72 16.77 7.04
N TYR A 133 17.27 17.21 8.18
CA TYR A 133 17.37 18.63 8.54
C TYR A 133 18.25 19.41 7.56
N LEU A 134 19.40 18.87 7.17
CA LEU A 134 20.28 19.47 6.15
C LEU A 134 19.61 19.58 4.77
N MET A 135 18.64 18.70 4.49
CA MET A 135 17.80 18.76 3.29
C MET A 135 16.57 19.67 3.46
N GLY A 136 16.44 20.39 4.59
CA GLY A 136 15.35 21.31 4.88
C GLY A 136 13.98 20.63 5.02
N GLN A 137 13.94 19.32 5.29
CA GLN A 137 12.68 18.59 5.39
C GLN A 137 11.97 18.94 6.70
N MET A 138 10.83 19.60 6.59
CA MET A 138 9.98 19.99 7.73
C MET A 138 8.51 19.98 7.34
N LEU A 139 7.65 20.10 8.35
CA LEU A 139 6.20 20.21 8.20
C LEU A 139 5.73 21.53 8.81
N ASP A 140 4.74 22.17 8.21
CA ASP A 140 4.10 23.34 8.81
C ASP A 140 3.33 22.95 10.09
N ALA A 141 3.16 23.92 10.99
CA ALA A 141 2.56 23.68 12.30
C ALA A 141 1.09 23.28 12.21
N ASP A 142 0.34 23.86 11.27
CA ASP A 142 -1.09 23.57 11.07
C ASP A 142 -1.30 22.14 10.59
N THR A 143 -0.50 21.64 9.64
CA THR A 143 -0.55 20.25 9.21
C THR A 143 -0.12 19.28 10.31
N ALA A 144 0.87 19.65 11.13
CA ALA A 144 1.24 18.86 12.32
C ALA A 144 0.06 18.75 13.31
N TYR A 145 -0.66 19.85 13.52
CA TYR A 145 -1.87 19.90 14.33
C TYR A 145 -3.00 19.06 13.71
N MET A 146 -3.29 19.21 12.41
CA MET A 146 -4.32 18.46 11.69
C MET A 146 -4.04 16.96 11.72
N THR A 147 -2.77 16.55 11.57
CA THR A 147 -2.34 15.15 11.72
C THR A 147 -2.66 14.66 13.12
N SER A 148 -2.22 15.40 14.15
CA SER A 148 -2.48 15.06 15.55
C SER A 148 -3.97 15.01 15.90
N ARG A 149 -4.80 15.81 15.22
CA ARG A 149 -6.27 15.79 15.32
C ARG A 149 -6.85 14.55 14.64
N GLY A 150 -6.39 14.20 13.44
CA GLY A 150 -6.80 12.99 12.73
C GLY A 150 -6.52 11.70 13.50
N LEU A 151 -5.42 11.66 14.26
CA LEU A 151 -5.09 10.53 15.16
C LEU A 151 -6.19 10.24 16.19
N ARG A 152 -6.97 11.23 16.61
CA ARG A 152 -8.02 11.07 17.65
C ARG A 152 -9.18 10.20 17.18
N THR A 153 -9.43 10.15 15.88
CA THR A 153 -10.47 9.30 15.28
C THR A 153 -9.90 8.12 14.51
N LEU A 154 -8.57 7.95 14.48
CA LEU A 154 -7.92 6.87 13.71
C LEU A 154 -8.48 5.49 14.06
N GLY A 155 -8.64 5.18 15.35
CA GLY A 155 -9.15 3.88 15.79
C GLY A 155 -10.59 3.60 15.35
N VAL A 156 -11.50 4.59 15.46
CA VAL A 156 -12.89 4.41 15.02
C VAL A 156 -13.00 4.33 13.50
N ARG A 157 -12.22 5.15 12.77
CA ARG A 157 -12.19 5.13 11.30
C ARG A 157 -11.64 3.81 10.76
N LEU A 158 -10.49 3.34 11.26
CA LEU A 158 -9.90 2.09 10.80
C LEU A 158 -10.82 0.88 11.03
N ARG A 159 -11.55 0.83 12.14
CA ARG A 159 -12.55 -0.24 12.36
C ARG A 159 -13.67 -0.20 11.34
N GLN A 160 -14.22 0.98 11.05
CA GLN A 160 -15.25 1.14 10.02
C GLN A 160 -14.72 0.76 8.64
N HIS A 161 -13.52 1.26 8.27
CA HIS A 161 -12.86 0.90 7.01
C HIS A 161 -12.69 -0.61 6.88
N GLN A 162 -12.19 -1.29 7.92
CA GLN A 162 -12.03 -2.75 7.93
C GLN A 162 -13.35 -3.48 7.75
N GLU A 163 -14.38 -3.10 8.50
CA GLU A 163 -15.68 -3.77 8.47
C GLU A 163 -16.32 -3.64 7.07
N SER A 164 -16.38 -2.41 6.56
CA SER A 164 -16.96 -2.14 5.24
C SER A 164 -16.15 -2.79 4.12
N SER A 165 -14.82 -2.68 4.14
CA SER A 165 -13.99 -3.22 3.07
C SER A 165 -13.99 -4.73 3.01
N LEU A 166 -14.03 -5.41 4.17
CA LEU A 166 -14.10 -6.87 4.21
C LEU A 166 -15.46 -7.38 3.72
N LYS A 167 -16.56 -6.68 4.04
CA LYS A 167 -17.90 -7.00 3.52
C LYS A 167 -17.95 -6.86 2.00
N ILE A 168 -17.44 -5.74 1.47
CA ILE A 168 -17.38 -5.50 0.01
C ILE A 168 -16.44 -6.51 -0.67
N ALA A 169 -15.28 -6.80 -0.10
CA ALA A 169 -14.34 -7.78 -0.63
C ALA A 169 -14.95 -9.19 -0.69
N ALA A 170 -15.69 -9.60 0.34
CA ALA A 170 -16.39 -10.88 0.35
C ALA A 170 -17.53 -10.94 -0.69
N TRP A 171 -18.27 -9.84 -0.87
CA TRP A 171 -19.28 -9.73 -1.92
C TRP A 171 -18.65 -9.81 -3.32
N LEU A 172 -17.58 -9.05 -3.57
CA LEU A 172 -16.83 -9.07 -4.83
C LEU A 172 -16.26 -10.46 -5.15
N ALA A 173 -15.76 -11.19 -4.14
CA ALA A 173 -15.20 -12.52 -4.32
C ALA A 173 -16.23 -13.56 -4.80
N ASN A 174 -17.52 -13.30 -4.58
CA ASN A 174 -18.62 -14.13 -5.07
C ASN A 174 -19.27 -13.59 -6.36
N HIS A 175 -18.77 -12.48 -6.91
CA HIS A 175 -19.36 -11.83 -8.06
C HIS A 175 -18.86 -12.45 -9.38
N SER A 176 -19.78 -12.80 -10.30
CA SER A 176 -19.46 -13.55 -11.53
C SER A 176 -18.56 -12.82 -12.52
N GLN A 177 -18.47 -11.48 -12.45
CA GLN A 177 -17.59 -10.65 -13.28
C GLN A 177 -16.20 -10.40 -12.65
N VAL A 178 -15.95 -10.88 -11.43
CA VAL A 178 -14.67 -10.70 -10.71
C VAL A 178 -13.85 -11.99 -10.78
N ALA A 179 -12.60 -11.86 -11.25
CA ALA A 179 -11.65 -12.97 -11.32
C ALA A 179 -11.00 -13.24 -9.96
N ARG A 180 -10.64 -12.17 -9.24
CA ARG A 180 -9.89 -12.26 -7.99
C ARG A 180 -10.03 -11.00 -7.17
N VAL A 181 -10.03 -11.14 -5.84
CA VAL A 181 -9.95 -10.02 -4.89
C VAL A 181 -8.61 -10.04 -4.16
N ASN A 182 -7.88 -8.93 -4.22
CA ASN A 182 -6.61 -8.73 -3.55
C ASN A 182 -6.84 -7.92 -2.27
N HIS A 183 -7.44 -8.54 -1.25
CA HIS A 183 -7.65 -7.91 0.07
C HIS A 183 -6.87 -8.70 1.13
N PRO A 184 -5.91 -8.08 1.88
CA PRO A 184 -5.09 -8.78 2.87
C PRO A 184 -5.89 -9.63 3.88
N ALA A 185 -7.01 -9.10 4.36
CA ALA A 185 -7.89 -9.80 5.29
C ALA A 185 -8.76 -10.92 4.69
N LEU A 186 -8.77 -11.10 3.36
CA LEU A 186 -9.58 -12.11 2.69
C LEU A 186 -8.74 -13.39 2.43
N PRO A 187 -9.19 -14.58 2.87
CA PRO A 187 -8.52 -15.84 2.54
C PRO A 187 -8.35 -16.03 1.03
N GLY A 188 -7.17 -16.49 0.62
CA GLY A 188 -6.80 -16.64 -0.79
C GLY A 188 -6.02 -15.45 -1.37
N SER A 189 -6.00 -14.29 -0.70
CA SER A 189 -5.10 -13.19 -1.07
C SER A 189 -3.64 -13.53 -0.77
N LYS A 190 -2.72 -13.01 -1.58
CA LYS A 190 -1.27 -13.24 -1.45
C LYS A 190 -0.75 -12.71 -0.12
N GLY A 191 -0.25 -13.62 0.71
CA GLY A 191 0.26 -13.27 2.03
C GLY A 191 -0.83 -13.08 3.09
N HIS A 192 -2.09 -13.49 2.84
CA HIS A 192 -3.16 -13.47 3.86
C HIS A 192 -2.74 -14.13 5.18
N ALA A 193 -2.01 -15.25 5.12
CA ALA A 193 -1.51 -15.94 6.31
C ALA A 193 -0.53 -15.07 7.13
N PHE A 194 0.30 -14.26 6.47
CA PHE A 194 1.23 -13.33 7.13
C PHE A 194 0.47 -12.14 7.70
N TRP A 195 -0.50 -11.58 6.96
CA TRP A 195 -1.39 -10.55 7.49
C TRP A 195 -2.08 -11.02 8.77
N LYS A 196 -2.67 -12.22 8.75
CA LYS A 196 -3.39 -12.79 9.89
C LYS A 196 -2.50 -13.01 11.12
N ARG A 197 -1.22 -13.32 10.89
CA ARG A 197 -0.23 -13.56 11.96
C ARG A 197 0.31 -12.24 12.54
N ASP A 198 0.61 -11.28 11.67
CA ASP A 198 1.46 -10.13 12.01
C ASP A 198 0.69 -8.82 12.21
N PHE A 199 -0.55 -8.72 11.70
CA PHE A 199 -1.36 -7.50 11.78
C PHE A 199 -2.48 -7.65 12.81
N THR A 200 -2.85 -6.53 13.45
CA THR A 200 -3.97 -6.48 14.41
C THR A 200 -5.29 -6.03 13.78
N GLY A 201 -5.30 -5.83 12.46
CA GLY A 201 -6.47 -5.40 11.70
C GLY A 201 -6.16 -5.06 10.24
N SER A 202 -7.16 -4.58 9.53
CA SER A 202 -7.11 -4.12 8.14
C SER A 202 -7.46 -2.65 8.04
N SER A 203 -7.06 -2.03 6.95
CA SER A 203 -7.65 -0.77 6.50
C SER A 203 -8.61 -1.01 5.33
N GLY A 204 -9.12 0.06 4.72
CA GLY A 204 -10.16 0.02 3.70
C GLY A 204 -9.67 0.00 2.25
N LEU A 205 -8.36 -0.05 2.02
CA LEU A 205 -7.78 -0.02 0.68
C LEU A 205 -7.50 -1.44 0.18
N PHE A 206 -8.02 -1.79 -0.99
CA PHE A 206 -7.71 -3.06 -1.66
C PHE A 206 -7.95 -2.96 -3.17
N SER A 207 -7.67 -4.04 -3.91
CA SER A 207 -7.99 -4.13 -5.33
C SER A 207 -8.69 -5.43 -5.68
N PHE A 208 -9.33 -5.46 -6.84
CA PHE A 208 -9.86 -6.66 -7.45
C PHE A 208 -9.57 -6.65 -8.95
N VAL A 209 -9.57 -7.83 -9.54
CA VAL A 209 -9.32 -8.06 -10.97
C VAL A 209 -10.62 -8.50 -11.60
N LEU A 210 -11.03 -7.85 -12.68
CA LEU A 210 -12.18 -8.27 -13.47
C LEU A 210 -11.84 -9.51 -14.31
N ASN A 211 -12.85 -10.31 -14.66
CA ASN A 211 -12.66 -11.40 -15.63
C ASN A 211 -12.30 -10.90 -17.04
N LYS A 212 -12.56 -9.62 -17.30
CA LYS A 212 -12.40 -8.95 -18.59
C LYS A 212 -11.32 -7.87 -18.52
N LYS A 213 -10.54 -7.74 -19.59
CA LYS A 213 -9.78 -6.51 -19.86
C LYS A 213 -10.72 -5.52 -20.55
N LEU A 214 -11.11 -4.47 -19.85
CA LEU A 214 -12.01 -3.44 -20.38
C LEU A 214 -11.34 -2.68 -21.52
N THR A 215 -12.11 -2.44 -22.58
CA THR A 215 -11.75 -1.45 -23.62
C THR A 215 -11.84 -0.03 -23.05
N GLU A 216 -11.32 0.95 -23.77
CA GLU A 216 -11.41 2.37 -23.36
C GLU A 216 -12.87 2.82 -23.16
N ALA A 217 -13.77 2.45 -24.08
CA ALA A 217 -15.18 2.79 -23.99
C ALA A 217 -15.87 2.16 -22.77
N GLU A 218 -15.57 0.88 -22.47
CA GLU A 218 -16.11 0.20 -21.30
C GLU A 218 -15.53 0.75 -20.00
N LEU A 219 -14.26 1.16 -20.02
CA LEU A 219 -13.61 1.76 -18.87
C LEU A 219 -14.25 3.11 -18.51
N SER A 220 -14.50 3.96 -19.51
CA SER A 220 -15.26 5.21 -19.33
C SER A 220 -16.68 4.93 -18.85
N ALA A 221 -17.40 4.01 -19.50
CA ALA A 221 -18.76 3.64 -19.07
C ALA A 221 -18.80 3.15 -17.62
N TYR A 222 -17.78 2.38 -17.19
CA TYR A 222 -17.64 1.92 -15.83
C TYR A 222 -17.40 3.07 -14.85
N LEU A 223 -16.35 3.87 -15.06
CA LEU A 223 -15.84 4.83 -14.09
C LEU A 223 -16.60 6.17 -14.05
N ASP A 224 -17.12 6.66 -15.18
CA ASP A 224 -17.73 7.99 -15.29
C ASP A 224 -19.11 8.09 -14.60
N ASN A 225 -19.71 6.96 -14.23
CA ASN A 225 -21.11 6.86 -13.80
C ASN A 225 -21.28 6.30 -12.37
N PHE A 226 -20.25 6.35 -11.54
CA PHE A 226 -20.38 6.11 -10.10
C PHE A 226 -21.02 7.32 -9.41
N SER A 227 -21.89 7.08 -8.43
CA SER A 227 -22.58 8.16 -7.69
C SER A 227 -21.92 8.46 -6.34
N LEU A 228 -21.22 7.48 -5.77
CA LEU A 228 -20.52 7.59 -4.49
C LEU A 228 -19.00 7.48 -4.68
N PHE A 229 -18.53 6.48 -5.44
CA PHE A 229 -17.10 6.35 -5.67
C PHE A 229 -16.58 7.49 -6.56
N SER A 230 -15.61 8.26 -6.03
CA SER A 230 -14.95 9.33 -6.78
C SER A 230 -13.65 8.85 -7.43
N MET A 231 -13.42 9.24 -8.69
CA MET A 231 -12.15 9.00 -9.39
C MET A 231 -11.07 9.97 -8.92
N ALA A 232 -10.14 9.51 -8.07
CA ALA A 232 -9.01 10.32 -7.62
C ALA A 232 -7.79 9.47 -7.24
N TYR A 233 -6.61 10.08 -7.33
CA TYR A 233 -5.42 9.57 -6.63
C TYR A 233 -5.58 9.72 -5.11
N SER A 234 -4.61 9.18 -4.35
CA SER A 234 -4.69 9.09 -2.89
C SER A 234 -5.77 8.10 -2.41
N TRP A 235 -6.00 8.09 -1.11
CA TRP A 235 -6.90 7.21 -0.33
C TRP A 235 -6.76 7.51 1.17
N GLY A 236 -7.48 6.81 2.03
CA GLY A 236 -7.35 6.89 3.49
C GLY A 236 -8.21 7.96 4.15
N GLY A 237 -8.97 8.71 3.36
CA GLY A 237 -9.94 9.71 3.81
C GLY A 237 -11.26 9.10 4.26
N TYR A 238 -12.29 9.92 4.42
CA TYR A 238 -13.65 9.45 4.69
C TYR A 238 -14.43 9.07 3.42
N GLU A 239 -14.01 9.55 2.25
CA GLU A 239 -14.67 9.33 0.96
C GLU A 239 -14.15 8.05 0.27
N SER A 240 -15.07 7.32 -0.37
CA SER A 240 -14.78 6.17 -1.19
C SER A 240 -14.20 6.58 -2.55
N LEU A 241 -13.06 5.98 -2.93
CA LEU A 241 -12.36 6.30 -4.18
C LEU A 241 -12.20 5.06 -5.06
N ILE A 242 -12.17 5.27 -6.37
CA ILE A 242 -11.95 4.22 -7.36
C ILE A 242 -10.93 4.64 -8.41
N ILE A 243 -9.99 3.75 -8.74
CA ILE A 243 -9.10 3.89 -9.89
C ILE A 243 -8.96 2.54 -10.59
N ALA A 244 -8.69 2.57 -11.90
CA ALA A 244 -8.42 1.38 -12.68
C ALA A 244 -7.02 1.41 -13.28
N ASN A 245 -6.42 0.24 -13.44
CA ASN A 245 -5.16 0.03 -14.14
C ASN A 245 -5.29 -1.19 -15.05
N GLN A 246 -4.79 -1.06 -16.27
CA GLN A 246 -4.65 -2.16 -17.19
C GLN A 246 -3.41 -3.01 -16.80
N PRO A 247 -3.41 -4.33 -17.11
CA PRO A 247 -2.29 -5.21 -16.75
C PRO A 247 -0.92 -4.69 -17.19
N GLU A 248 -0.83 -4.15 -18.41
CA GLU A 248 0.41 -3.58 -18.97
C GLU A 248 0.93 -2.36 -18.18
N GLN A 249 0.04 -1.56 -17.59
CA GLN A 249 0.42 -0.41 -16.77
C GLN A 249 1.03 -0.88 -15.45
N ILE A 250 0.46 -1.91 -14.83
CA ILE A 250 1.04 -2.51 -13.63
C ILE A 250 2.34 -3.25 -13.95
N ALA A 251 2.42 -3.97 -15.08
CA ALA A 251 3.64 -4.64 -15.51
C ALA A 251 4.81 -3.65 -15.70
N ALA A 252 4.53 -2.44 -16.20
CA ALA A 252 5.55 -1.39 -16.37
C ALA A 252 6.17 -0.92 -15.04
N ILE A 253 5.44 -1.04 -13.92
CA ILE A 253 5.88 -0.67 -12.57
C ILE A 253 6.17 -1.90 -11.68
N ARG A 254 6.44 -3.06 -12.30
CA ARG A 254 6.90 -4.30 -11.66
C ARG A 254 8.26 -4.70 -12.25
N PRO A 255 9.35 -3.97 -11.92
CA PRO A 255 10.65 -4.09 -12.57
C PRO A 255 11.35 -5.45 -12.41
N ALA A 256 10.83 -6.31 -11.52
CA ALA A 256 11.11 -7.73 -11.48
C ALA A 256 9.76 -8.46 -11.35
N GLY A 257 9.48 -9.51 -12.12
CA GLY A 257 8.33 -10.40 -11.85
C GLY A 257 7.02 -10.14 -12.62
N GLY A 258 6.85 -8.99 -13.30
CA GLY A 258 5.66 -8.75 -14.13
C GLY A 258 4.34 -8.76 -13.33
N VAL A 259 3.25 -9.25 -13.94
CA VAL A 259 1.93 -9.37 -13.31
C VAL A 259 1.35 -10.77 -13.49
N ASP A 260 0.49 -11.17 -12.57
CA ASP A 260 -0.14 -12.50 -12.53
C ASP A 260 -1.64 -12.47 -12.87
N PHE A 261 -2.08 -11.43 -13.58
CA PHE A 261 -3.47 -11.22 -13.97
C PHE A 261 -3.57 -10.60 -15.37
N THR A 262 -4.71 -10.81 -16.03
CA THR A 262 -4.93 -10.37 -17.43
C THR A 262 -6.13 -9.45 -17.59
N GLY A 263 -7.07 -9.43 -16.63
CA GLY A 263 -8.19 -8.51 -16.63
C GLY A 263 -7.83 -7.13 -16.07
N THR A 264 -8.71 -6.16 -16.26
CA THR A 264 -8.51 -4.81 -15.70
C THR A 264 -8.51 -4.90 -14.17
N LEU A 265 -7.51 -4.30 -13.54
CA LEU A 265 -7.41 -4.19 -12.10
C LEU A 265 -8.11 -2.91 -11.65
N VAL A 266 -9.01 -3.03 -10.69
CA VAL A 266 -9.70 -1.90 -10.06
C VAL A 266 -9.25 -1.82 -8.61
N ARG A 267 -8.70 -0.68 -8.20
CA ARG A 267 -8.35 -0.40 -6.80
C ARG A 267 -9.44 0.48 -6.22
N VAL A 268 -9.93 0.08 -5.06
CA VAL A 268 -10.94 0.84 -4.31
C VAL A 268 -10.38 1.22 -2.93
N HIS A 269 -10.68 2.43 -2.53
CA HIS A 269 -10.63 2.86 -1.15
C HIS A 269 -12.07 2.88 -0.63
N ILE A 270 -12.35 2.11 0.41
CA ILE A 270 -13.66 2.09 1.05
C ILE A 270 -13.66 3.11 2.19
N GLY A 271 -14.47 4.15 2.03
CA GLY A 271 -14.64 5.26 2.96
C GLY A 271 -15.52 4.91 4.16
N LEU A 272 -16.27 5.91 4.63
CA LEU A 272 -17.12 5.84 5.82
C LEU A 272 -18.62 5.89 5.49
N GLU A 273 -18.98 5.79 4.22
CA GLU A 273 -20.36 5.71 3.76
C GLU A 273 -21.04 4.40 4.21
N SER A 274 -22.36 4.32 4.01
CA SER A 274 -23.11 3.08 4.15
C SER A 274 -22.55 2.01 3.22
N VAL A 275 -22.13 0.89 3.79
CA VAL A 275 -21.55 -0.21 3.03
C VAL A 275 -22.53 -0.81 2.00
N ASP A 276 -23.83 -0.78 2.29
CA ASP A 276 -24.85 -1.29 1.38
C ASP A 276 -25.06 -0.36 0.19
N ASP A 277 -24.92 0.95 0.38
CA ASP A 277 -24.98 1.93 -0.71
C ASP A 277 -23.75 1.82 -1.61
N LEU A 278 -22.57 1.58 -1.03
CA LEU A 278 -21.33 1.32 -1.80
C LEU A 278 -21.43 0.02 -2.62
N ILE A 279 -22.03 -1.05 -2.06
CA ILE A 279 -22.29 -2.29 -2.81
C ILE A 279 -23.26 -2.02 -3.96
N ALA A 280 -24.33 -1.25 -3.72
CA ALA A 280 -25.29 -0.90 -4.76
C ALA A 280 -24.65 -0.09 -5.90
N ASP A 281 -23.78 0.87 -5.58
CA ASP A 281 -23.06 1.68 -6.57
C ASP A 281 -22.07 0.82 -7.41
N LEU A 282 -21.36 -0.13 -6.76
CA LEU A 282 -20.53 -1.12 -7.45
C LEU A 282 -21.35 -2.08 -8.33
N ALA A 283 -22.51 -2.55 -7.86
CA ALA A 283 -23.41 -3.42 -8.63
C ALA A 283 -23.93 -2.70 -9.89
N ALA A 284 -24.30 -1.42 -9.78
CA ALA A 284 -24.63 -0.60 -10.93
C ALA A 284 -23.44 -0.46 -11.89
N GLY A 285 -22.21 -0.37 -11.37
CA GLY A 285 -20.97 -0.45 -12.14
C GLY A 285 -20.87 -1.71 -13.00
N PHE A 286 -21.05 -2.88 -12.39
CA PHE A 286 -20.96 -4.16 -13.10
C PHE A 286 -21.97 -4.30 -14.24
N ALA A 287 -23.18 -3.73 -14.07
CA ALA A 287 -24.21 -3.73 -15.12
C ALA A 287 -23.81 -2.92 -16.37
N ARG A 288 -22.84 -2.01 -16.28
CA ARG A 288 -22.36 -1.16 -17.40
C ARG A 288 -21.30 -1.84 -18.28
N ILE A 289 -20.76 -2.98 -17.87
CA ILE A 289 -19.65 -3.67 -18.54
C ILE A 289 -19.95 -5.14 -18.89
N VAL A 290 -21.23 -5.47 -18.99
CA VAL A 290 -21.73 -6.77 -19.47
C VAL A 290 -21.49 -6.91 -20.97
#